data_AF-A0A8J6MPU1-F1
#
_entry.id   AF-A0A8J6MPU1-F1
#
_cell.length_a   1.000
_cell.length_b   1.000
_cell.length_c   1.000
_cell.angle_alpha   90.00
_cell.angle_beta   90.00
_cell.angle_gamma   90.00
#
_symmetry.space_group_name_H-M   'P 1'
#
loop_
_entity.id
_entity.type
_entity.pdbx_description
1 polymer ?
#
loop_
_entity_poly.entity_id
_entity_poly.type
_entity_poly.pdbx_seq_one_letter_code
_entity_poly.pdbx_strand_id
1 'polypeptide(L)'
;MPFEVTASQKDQTLPMILTLRGDEAIVDEFTYDSDQAMGYLGIKRSRLNQISGRELRVARIRRDRYIRPVYRECDLRDYLEWTRATATHLSSSKAIEQAVENLDDRFNDVLQVFNEKLMQVSSEQQLWMRGEFDRLPNKLGRVQIQEPDVRIEPSLMQSDKVLRQVATRVGAVANQLDSTDTHILELRRLVEALIPEMRELNVGQKTLRFDFDKRFEALSVMVRDFQKLMVDHAVHQREMLAELSARVDELNTDVAPIEVLTPRRVPRRVKPNALALRRYNAE
;
A
#
# COMPACT_ATOMS: atom_id res chain seq x y z
N MET A 1 -21.13 8.30 17.60
CA MET A 1 -20.22 7.80 18.63
C MET A 1 -19.27 8.95 18.98
N PRO A 2 -19.35 9.55 20.17
CA PRO A 2 -18.32 10.50 20.60
C PRO A 2 -17.03 9.70 20.83
N PHE A 3 -15.95 10.08 20.15
CA PHE A 3 -14.64 9.50 20.38
C PHE A 3 -14.20 9.84 21.80
N GLU A 4 -13.94 8.82 22.63
CA GLU A 4 -13.28 9.00 23.92
C GLU A 4 -11.88 9.55 23.68
N VAL A 5 -11.70 10.83 23.99
CA VAL A 5 -10.41 11.51 23.97
C VAL A 5 -9.67 11.09 25.23
N THR A 6 -8.67 10.22 25.08
CA THR A 6 -7.82 9.75 26.15
C THR A 6 -7.00 10.89 26.78
N ALA A 7 -7.12 11.00 28.10
CA ALA A 7 -6.23 11.64 29.09
C ALA A 7 -5.81 13.13 29.01
N SER A 8 -5.93 13.86 27.89
CA SER A 8 -5.40 15.25 27.81
C SER A 8 -6.44 16.37 28.11
N GLN A 9 -7.70 16.02 28.38
CA GLN A 9 -8.74 17.02 28.68
C GLN A 9 -8.74 17.57 30.12
N LYS A 10 -7.92 17.03 31.05
CA LYS A 10 -7.75 17.67 32.36
C LYS A 10 -6.92 18.97 32.29
N ASP A 11 -6.13 19.16 31.23
CA ASP A 11 -5.11 20.23 31.10
C ASP A 11 -5.33 21.21 29.93
N GLN A 12 -6.55 21.28 29.38
CA GLN A 12 -6.93 22.35 28.43
C GLN A 12 -6.88 23.76 29.04
N THR A 13 -6.67 23.88 30.35
CA THR A 13 -6.59 25.14 31.10
C THR A 13 -5.27 25.88 30.92
N LEU A 14 -4.19 25.21 30.51
CA LEU A 14 -2.88 25.83 30.35
C LEU A 14 -2.68 26.35 28.92
N PRO A 15 -2.24 27.61 28.75
CA PRO A 15 -2.03 28.20 27.42
C PRO A 15 -0.90 27.48 26.66
N MET A 16 -0.84 27.67 25.34
CA MET A 16 0.22 27.09 24.50
C MET A 16 1.63 27.60 24.83
N ILE A 17 1.71 28.80 25.38
CA ILE A 17 2.95 29.41 25.85
C ILE A 17 2.74 29.79 27.31
N LEU A 18 3.51 29.17 28.20
CA LEU A 18 3.56 29.54 29.61
C LEU A 18 4.82 30.34 29.88
N THR A 19 4.73 31.39 30.70
CA THR A 19 5.90 32.07 31.25
C THR A 19 5.92 31.79 32.74
N LEU A 20 6.96 31.10 33.19
CA LEU A 20 7.09 30.62 34.56
C LEU A 20 8.28 31.32 35.21
N ARG A 21 8.10 31.77 36.45
CA ARG A 21 9.12 32.46 37.24
C ARG A 21 10.05 31.50 37.97
N GLY A 22 9.64 30.24 38.15
CA GLY A 22 10.45 29.17 38.72
C GLY A 22 10.06 28.78 40.15
N ASP A 23 9.13 29.51 40.77
CA ASP A 23 8.56 29.27 42.09
C ASP A 23 7.18 28.59 42.05
N GLU A 24 6.61 28.42 40.85
CA GLU A 24 5.32 27.79 40.68
C GLU A 24 5.41 26.25 40.76
N ALA A 25 4.51 25.59 41.50
CA ALA A 25 4.49 24.12 41.65
C ALA A 25 4.42 23.36 40.31
N ILE A 26 3.87 24.00 39.27
CA ILE A 26 3.76 23.43 37.93
C ILE A 26 5.11 23.34 37.18
N VAL A 27 6.12 24.06 37.65
CA VAL A 27 7.48 24.06 37.07
C VAL A 27 8.10 22.67 37.10
N ASP A 28 7.81 21.88 38.13
CA ASP A 28 8.35 20.53 38.31
C ASP A 28 7.89 19.57 37.20
N GLU A 29 6.79 19.88 36.52
CA GLU A 29 6.30 19.10 35.38
C GLU A 29 7.03 19.44 34.07
N PHE A 30 7.72 20.58 33.98
CA PHE A 30 8.46 21.04 32.79
C PHE A 30 9.96 20.69 32.90
N THR A 31 10.26 19.40 32.73
CA THR A 31 11.61 18.85 32.95
C THR A 31 12.48 18.81 31.70
N TYR A 32 11.90 18.78 30.49
CA TYR A 32 12.65 18.57 29.25
C TYR A 32 13.19 19.89 28.70
N ASP A 33 14.50 19.97 28.49
CA ASP A 33 15.11 21.09 27.76
C ASP A 33 14.93 20.94 26.23
N SER A 34 15.37 21.95 25.46
CA SER A 34 15.25 21.92 24.00
C SER A 34 15.99 20.77 23.33
N ASP A 35 17.15 20.38 23.86
CA ASP A 35 17.98 19.35 23.22
C ASP A 35 17.40 17.95 23.53
N GLN A 36 16.88 17.76 24.75
CA GLN A 36 16.11 16.58 25.14
C GLN A 36 14.80 16.48 24.35
N ALA A 37 14.07 17.58 24.17
CA ALA A 37 12.85 17.60 23.37
C ALA A 37 13.13 17.29 21.89
N MET A 38 14.24 17.81 21.33
CA MET A 38 14.69 17.45 19.98
C MET A 38 15.02 15.96 19.87
N GLY A 39 15.73 15.41 20.86
CA GLY A 39 16.05 13.99 20.92
C GLY A 39 14.81 13.10 21.02
N TYR A 40 13.86 13.47 21.88
CA TYR A 40 12.61 12.73 22.09
C TYR A 40 11.71 12.71 20.85
N LEU A 41 11.59 13.85 20.17
CA LEU A 41 10.76 13.98 18.95
C LEU A 41 11.50 13.53 17.68
N GLY A 42 12.83 13.38 17.71
CA GLY A 42 13.64 13.08 16.53
C GLY A 42 13.68 14.22 15.49
N ILE A 43 13.53 15.48 15.92
CA ILE A 43 13.44 16.65 15.02
C ILE A 43 14.61 17.62 15.20
N LYS A 44 14.91 18.40 14.15
CA LYS A 44 15.92 19.47 14.20
C LYS A 44 15.41 20.70 14.96
N ARG A 45 16.33 21.50 15.50
CA ARG A 45 16.04 22.75 16.24
C ARG A 45 15.14 23.72 15.47
N SER A 46 15.34 23.85 14.15
CA SER A 46 14.50 24.70 13.30
C SER A 46 13.04 24.27 13.32
N ARG A 47 12.77 22.96 13.25
CA ARG A 47 11.41 22.41 13.33
C ARG A 47 10.83 22.57 14.73
N LEU A 48 11.62 22.31 15.78
CA LEU A 48 11.19 22.52 17.16
C LEU A 48 10.74 23.98 17.39
N ASN A 49 11.49 24.95 16.88
CA ASN A 49 11.14 26.38 16.97
C ASN A 49 9.85 26.74 16.21
N GLN A 50 9.56 26.06 15.10
CA GLN A 50 8.34 26.30 14.31
C GLN A 50 7.08 25.81 15.03
N ILE A 51 7.18 24.67 15.73
CA ILE A 51 6.03 24.01 16.36
C ILE A 51 5.79 24.50 17.80
N SER A 52 6.84 24.97 18.48
CA SER A 52 6.76 25.43 19.87
C SER A 52 5.85 26.66 20.01
N GLY A 53 4.87 26.57 20.91
CA GLY A 53 3.87 27.61 21.16
C GLY A 53 2.77 27.71 20.10
N ARG A 54 2.78 26.82 19.10
CA ARG A 54 1.73 26.71 18.05
C ARG A 54 1.05 25.35 18.09
N GLU A 55 1.83 24.32 17.87
CA GLU A 55 1.37 22.92 17.83
C GLU A 55 1.81 22.17 19.10
N LEU A 56 2.94 22.56 19.69
CA LEU A 56 3.51 21.95 20.89
C LEU A 56 3.60 22.99 22.02
N ARG A 57 3.08 22.64 23.20
CA ARG A 57 3.10 23.54 24.37
C ARG A 57 4.53 23.75 24.84
N VAL A 58 4.85 24.99 25.23
CA VAL A 58 6.19 25.36 25.71
C VAL A 58 6.08 26.28 26.92
N ALA A 59 6.83 25.97 27.97
CA ALA A 59 7.06 26.87 29.08
C ALA A 59 8.36 27.63 28.89
N ARG A 60 8.37 28.90 29.30
CA ARG A 60 9.54 29.77 29.30
C ARG A 60 9.91 30.02 30.75
N ILE A 61 10.91 29.29 31.24
CA ILE A 61 11.41 29.42 32.60
C ILE A 61 12.65 30.31 32.59
N ARG A 62 12.70 31.26 33.53
CA ARG A 62 13.93 32.00 33.79
C ARG A 62 14.87 31.14 34.64
N ARG A 63 15.88 30.53 34.02
CA ARG A 63 16.99 29.88 34.73
C ARG A 63 18.20 30.82 34.66
N ASP A 64 18.65 31.27 35.82
CA ASP A 64 19.74 32.25 35.98
C ASP A 64 19.45 33.60 35.28
N ARG A 65 20.34 34.03 34.38
CA ARG A 65 20.25 35.29 33.64
C ARG A 65 19.38 35.17 32.37
N TYR A 66 18.99 33.96 31.95
CA TYR A 66 18.34 33.73 30.65
C TYR A 66 16.99 33.03 30.77
N ILE A 67 16.08 33.36 29.84
CA ILE A 67 14.81 32.65 29.68
C ILE A 67 15.07 31.48 28.74
N ARG A 68 14.77 30.26 29.20
CA ARG A 68 14.94 29.03 28.42
C ARG A 68 13.59 28.37 28.17
N PRO A 69 13.34 27.85 26.95
CA PRO A 69 12.18 27.02 26.68
C PRO A 69 12.36 25.64 27.30
N VAL A 70 11.28 25.14 27.89
CA VAL A 70 11.20 23.84 28.55
C VAL A 70 9.84 23.22 28.26
N TYR A 71 9.84 21.89 28.21
CA TYR A 71 8.73 21.08 27.72
C TYR A 71 8.34 20.06 28.79
N ARG A 72 7.08 19.66 28.71
CA ARG A 72 6.51 18.60 29.54
C ARG A 72 6.45 17.32 28.73
N GLU A 73 6.72 16.19 29.36
CA GLU A 73 6.77 14.91 28.67
C GLU A 73 5.43 14.51 28.03
N CYS A 74 4.31 14.77 28.72
CA CYS A 74 2.99 14.43 28.18
C CYS A 74 2.66 15.24 26.91
N ASP A 75 2.99 16.53 26.87
CA ASP A 75 2.77 17.35 25.67
C ASP A 75 3.62 16.85 24.47
N LEU A 76 4.84 16.38 24.74
CA LEU A 76 5.70 15.78 23.71
C LEU A 76 5.15 14.44 23.20
N ARG A 77 4.59 13.62 24.11
CA ARG A 77 3.97 12.33 23.78
C ARG A 77 2.69 12.52 22.97
N ASP A 78 1.81 13.43 23.40
CA ASP A 78 0.57 13.78 22.71
C ASP A 78 0.87 14.29 21.29
N TYR A 79 1.90 15.13 21.14
CA TYR A 79 2.34 15.61 19.84
C TYR A 79 2.82 14.46 18.93
N LEU A 80 3.57 13.49 19.47
CA LEU A 80 4.00 12.30 18.71
C LEU A 80 2.82 11.42 18.29
N GLU A 81 1.84 11.20 19.17
CA GLU A 81 0.66 10.41 18.86
C GLU A 81 -0.20 11.09 17.79
N TRP A 82 -0.41 12.40 17.94
CA TRP A 82 -1.14 13.21 16.95
C TRP A 82 -0.45 13.21 15.58
N THR A 83 0.87 13.42 15.54
CA THR A 83 1.65 13.42 14.29
C THR A 83 1.78 12.04 13.66
N ARG A 84 1.88 10.96 14.44
CA ARG A 84 1.85 9.57 13.93
C ARG A 84 0.50 9.24 13.29
N ALA A 85 -0.60 9.63 13.93
CA ALA A 85 -1.94 9.42 13.37
C ALA A 85 -2.18 10.21 12.07
N THR A 86 -1.67 11.44 11.97
CA THR A 86 -1.83 12.28 10.77
C THR A 86 -0.84 11.95 9.64
N ALA A 87 0.39 11.53 9.93
CA ALA A 87 1.39 11.22 8.91
C ALA A 87 1.16 9.85 8.22
N THR A 88 0.55 8.87 8.92
CA THR A 88 0.49 7.49 8.42
C THR A 88 -0.82 7.15 7.69
N HIS A 89 -1.91 7.86 7.95
CA HIS A 89 -3.25 7.46 7.44
C HIS A 89 -3.75 8.20 6.20
N LEU A 90 -3.35 9.46 5.94
CA LEU A 90 -4.03 10.28 4.91
C LEU A 90 -3.27 10.42 3.58
N SER A 91 -1.93 10.51 3.59
CA SER A 91 -1.17 10.63 2.33
C SER A 91 -0.73 9.26 1.80
N SER A 92 -0.38 8.33 2.68
CA SER A 92 0.13 6.99 2.32
C SER A 92 -0.96 6.10 1.73
N SER A 93 -2.15 6.01 2.35
CA SER A 93 -3.25 5.21 1.79
C SER A 93 -3.71 5.75 0.44
N LYS A 94 -3.89 7.08 0.32
CA LYS A 94 -4.37 7.68 -0.92
C LYS A 94 -3.35 7.60 -2.06
N ALA A 95 -2.06 7.71 -1.75
CA ALA A 95 -0.99 7.53 -2.74
C ALA A 95 -0.82 6.07 -3.14
N ILE A 96 -1.05 5.11 -2.23
CA ILE A 96 -1.02 3.67 -2.55
C ILE A 96 -2.24 3.29 -3.39
N GLU A 97 -3.45 3.75 -3.04
CA GLU A 97 -4.66 3.53 -3.84
C GLU A 97 -4.52 4.11 -5.25
N GLN A 98 -4.06 5.36 -5.38
CA GLN A 98 -3.80 5.97 -6.69
C GLN A 98 -2.67 5.27 -7.44
N ALA A 99 -1.63 4.78 -6.75
CA ALA A 99 -0.57 4.03 -7.41
C ALA A 99 -1.07 2.67 -7.91
N VAL A 100 -1.96 2.00 -7.17
CA VAL A 100 -2.58 0.74 -7.56
C VAL A 100 -3.52 0.94 -8.74
N GLU A 101 -4.42 1.93 -8.69
CA GLU A 101 -5.32 2.26 -9.81
C GLU A 101 -4.55 2.59 -11.09
N ASN A 102 -3.52 3.45 -10.99
CA ASN A 102 -2.68 3.79 -12.15
C ASN A 102 -1.86 2.61 -12.69
N LEU A 103 -1.53 1.62 -11.84
CA LEU A 103 -0.82 0.43 -12.28
C LEU A 103 -1.76 -0.51 -13.02
N ASP A 104 -2.98 -0.67 -12.52
CA ASP A 104 -4.01 -1.51 -13.14
C ASP A 104 -4.43 -0.96 -14.50
N ASP A 105 -4.62 0.35 -14.61
CA ASP A 105 -4.92 1.04 -15.88
C ASP A 105 -3.80 0.83 -16.90
N ARG A 106 -2.54 1.05 -16.51
CA ARG A 106 -1.38 0.83 -17.39
C ARG A 106 -1.19 -0.63 -17.77
N PHE A 107 -1.51 -1.57 -16.87
CA PHE A 107 -1.40 -3.00 -17.16
C PHE A 107 -2.47 -3.44 -18.16
N ASN A 108 -3.68 -2.91 -18.03
CA ASN A 108 -4.77 -3.13 -18.98
C ASN A 108 -4.44 -2.54 -20.36
N ASP A 109 -3.88 -1.34 -20.43
CA ASP A 109 -3.44 -0.72 -21.70
C ASP A 109 -2.35 -1.57 -22.38
N VAL A 110 -1.35 -2.04 -21.62
CA VAL A 110 -0.30 -2.90 -22.17
C VAL A 110 -0.86 -4.23 -22.64
N LEU A 111 -1.77 -4.85 -21.90
CA LEU A 111 -2.44 -6.09 -22.31
C LEU A 111 -3.28 -5.90 -23.57
N GLN A 112 -3.96 -4.77 -23.69
CA GLN A 112 -4.75 -4.45 -24.88
C GLN A 112 -3.84 -4.28 -26.10
N VAL A 113 -2.78 -3.48 -26.01
CA VAL A 113 -1.81 -3.29 -27.11
C VAL A 113 -1.14 -4.61 -27.49
N PHE A 114 -0.81 -5.44 -26.50
CA PHE A 114 -0.22 -6.76 -26.73
C PHE A 114 -1.19 -7.70 -27.46
N ASN A 115 -2.46 -7.74 -27.06
CA ASN A 115 -3.49 -8.51 -27.75
C ASN A 115 -3.75 -8.00 -29.18
N GLU A 116 -3.79 -6.68 -29.39
CA GLU A 116 -3.93 -6.09 -30.71
C GLU A 116 -2.75 -6.47 -31.62
N LYS A 117 -1.52 -6.40 -31.10
CA LYS A 117 -0.31 -6.84 -31.81
C LYS A 117 -0.35 -8.34 -32.13
N LEU A 118 -0.78 -9.18 -31.20
CA LEU A 118 -0.93 -10.63 -31.42
C LEU A 118 -1.96 -10.93 -32.51
N MET A 119 -3.10 -10.25 -32.49
CA MET A 119 -4.14 -10.40 -33.52
C MET A 119 -3.67 -9.90 -34.88
N GLN A 120 -2.91 -8.80 -34.91
CA GLN A 120 -2.28 -8.30 -36.12
C GLN A 120 -1.29 -9.31 -36.69
N VAL A 121 -0.37 -9.85 -35.89
CA VAL A 121 0.58 -10.88 -36.33
C VAL A 121 -0.14 -12.16 -36.79
N SER A 122 -1.19 -12.58 -36.07
CA SER A 122 -2.00 -13.74 -36.45
C SER A 122 -2.71 -13.52 -37.79
N SER A 123 -3.28 -12.34 -38.02
CA SER A 123 -3.95 -12.01 -39.29
C SER A 123 -2.96 -11.89 -40.45
N GLU A 124 -1.79 -11.29 -40.23
CA GLU A 124 -0.69 -11.23 -41.20
C GLU A 124 -0.18 -12.64 -41.55
N GLN A 125 -0.02 -13.53 -40.55
CA GLN A 125 0.35 -14.93 -40.79
C GLN A 125 -0.73 -15.69 -41.57
N GLN A 126 -2.01 -15.49 -41.25
CA GLN A 126 -3.10 -16.13 -42.01
C GLN A 126 -3.19 -15.64 -43.45
N LEU A 127 -3.00 -14.33 -43.67
CA LEU A 127 -2.93 -13.73 -45.01
C LEU A 127 -1.72 -14.25 -45.79
N TRP A 128 -0.55 -14.34 -45.15
CA TRP A 128 0.65 -14.89 -45.76
C TRP A 128 0.48 -16.37 -46.12
N MET A 129 -0.04 -17.19 -45.18
CA MET A 129 -0.31 -18.60 -45.43
C MET A 129 -1.33 -18.80 -46.54
N ARG A 130 -2.43 -18.05 -46.57
CA ARG A 130 -3.39 -18.10 -47.70
C ARG A 130 -2.73 -17.68 -49.00
N GLY A 131 -1.93 -16.61 -48.99
CA GLY A 131 -1.19 -16.16 -50.16
C GLY A 131 -0.24 -17.22 -50.72
N GLU A 132 0.48 -17.95 -49.86
CA GLU A 132 1.30 -19.07 -50.33
C GLU A 132 0.49 -20.31 -50.70
N PHE A 133 -0.62 -20.60 -50.02
CA PHE A 133 -1.52 -21.69 -50.43
C PHE A 133 -2.22 -21.42 -51.76
N ASP A 134 -2.54 -20.17 -52.10
CA ASP A 134 -3.10 -19.80 -53.40
C ASP A 134 -2.02 -19.76 -54.50
N ARG A 135 -0.75 -19.54 -54.12
CA ARG A 135 0.41 -19.64 -55.03
C ARG A 135 0.86 -21.09 -55.26
N LEU A 136 0.61 -21.99 -54.32
CA LEU A 136 0.93 -23.42 -54.43
C LEU A 136 0.27 -24.11 -55.64
N PRO A 137 -1.02 -23.93 -55.98
CA PRO A 137 -1.61 -24.50 -57.19
C PRO A 137 -1.08 -23.84 -58.48
N ASN A 138 -0.52 -22.63 -58.44
CA ASN A 138 0.19 -22.05 -59.58
C ASN A 138 1.65 -22.54 -59.70
N LYS A 139 2.29 -22.93 -58.60
CA LYS A 139 3.61 -23.57 -58.57
C LYS A 139 3.54 -25.09 -58.85
N LEU A 140 2.44 -25.75 -58.50
CA LEU A 140 2.17 -27.18 -58.72
C LEU A 140 1.31 -27.45 -59.98
N GLY A 141 0.57 -26.45 -60.47
CA GLY A 141 -0.32 -26.52 -61.63
C GLY A 141 0.38 -26.31 -62.96
N ARG A 142 1.27 -27.26 -63.27
CA ARG A 142 1.65 -27.84 -64.58
C ARG A 142 3.08 -28.34 -64.50
N VAL A 143 3.37 -29.19 -63.51
CA VAL A 143 4.21 -30.35 -63.80
C VAL A 143 3.29 -31.36 -64.48
N GLN A 144 2.89 -31.07 -65.73
CA GLN A 144 2.51 -32.14 -66.63
C GLN A 144 3.82 -32.85 -66.92
N ILE A 145 4.06 -33.99 -66.25
CA ILE A 145 4.95 -35.01 -66.80
C ILE A 145 4.20 -35.54 -68.04
N GLN A 146 4.26 -34.78 -69.12
CA GLN A 146 4.14 -35.41 -70.43
C GLN A 146 5.43 -36.21 -70.56
N GLU A 147 5.30 -37.53 -70.54
CA GLU A 147 6.32 -38.39 -71.13
C GLU A 147 6.68 -37.79 -72.50
N PRO A 148 7.95 -37.54 -72.80
CA PRO A 148 8.34 -36.89 -74.03
C PRO A 148 8.22 -37.90 -75.16
N ASP A 149 7.02 -38.03 -75.71
CA ASP A 149 6.82 -38.57 -77.05
C ASP A 149 6.94 -37.43 -78.06
N VAL A 150 8.09 -36.75 -78.04
CA VAL A 150 8.45 -35.73 -79.02
C VAL A 150 9.81 -36.10 -79.57
N ARG A 151 9.78 -36.65 -80.78
CA ARG A 151 10.93 -36.68 -81.69
C ARG A 151 11.56 -35.29 -81.70
N ILE A 152 12.78 -35.22 -81.21
CA ILE A 152 13.61 -34.02 -81.17
C ILE A 152 13.91 -33.62 -82.61
N GLU A 153 13.29 -32.52 -83.07
CA GLU A 153 13.97 -31.63 -84.01
C GLU A 153 14.40 -30.36 -83.26
N PRO A 154 15.70 -30.02 -83.25
CA PRO A 154 16.23 -28.96 -82.42
C PRO A 154 16.02 -27.60 -83.08
N SER A 155 14.99 -26.88 -82.65
CA SER A 155 14.86 -25.45 -82.92
C SER A 155 15.53 -24.66 -81.81
N LEU A 156 16.72 -24.10 -82.09
CA LEU A 156 17.47 -23.18 -81.22
C LEU A 156 16.60 -22.07 -80.60
N MET A 157 15.54 -21.67 -81.30
CA MET A 157 14.57 -20.65 -80.86
C MET A 157 13.72 -21.09 -79.66
N GLN A 158 13.38 -22.38 -79.53
CA GLN A 158 12.59 -22.88 -78.39
C GLN A 158 13.45 -22.98 -77.12
N SER A 159 14.70 -23.43 -77.24
CA SER A 159 15.66 -23.43 -76.14
C SER A 159 15.93 -22.01 -75.62
N ASP A 160 16.05 -21.03 -76.52
CA ASP A 160 16.31 -19.64 -76.13
C ASP A 160 15.12 -19.02 -75.36
N LYS A 161 13.89 -19.38 -75.74
CA LYS A 161 12.67 -18.94 -75.04
C LYS A 161 12.57 -19.54 -73.63
N VAL A 162 12.90 -20.82 -73.47
CA VAL A 162 12.92 -21.49 -72.17
C VAL A 162 14.01 -20.89 -71.27
N LEU A 163 15.21 -20.67 -71.82
CA LEU A 163 16.32 -20.06 -71.07
C LEU A 163 15.99 -18.64 -70.58
N ARG A 164 15.33 -17.81 -71.41
CA ARG A 164 14.88 -16.47 -70.99
C ARG A 164 13.81 -16.52 -69.88
N GLN A 165 12.89 -17.47 -69.94
CA GLN A 165 11.89 -17.68 -68.88
C GLN A 165 12.53 -18.16 -67.57
N VAL A 166 13.52 -19.05 -67.66
CA VAL A 166 14.27 -19.50 -66.47
C VAL A 166 15.08 -18.35 -65.90
N ALA A 167 15.77 -17.57 -66.72
CA ALA A 167 16.55 -16.42 -66.27
C ALA A 167 15.69 -15.35 -65.57
N THR A 168 14.49 -15.05 -66.10
CA THR A 168 13.55 -14.13 -65.44
C THR A 168 13.02 -14.68 -64.12
N ARG A 169 12.74 -15.99 -64.03
CA ARG A 169 12.35 -16.63 -62.76
C ARG A 169 13.47 -16.60 -61.73
N VAL A 170 14.71 -16.89 -62.13
CA VAL A 170 15.88 -16.83 -61.25
C VAL A 170 16.09 -15.40 -60.75
N GLY A 171 15.97 -14.39 -61.62
CA GLY A 171 16.04 -12.98 -61.22
C GLY A 171 14.94 -12.58 -60.23
N ALA A 172 13.70 -13.04 -60.44
CA ALA A 172 12.60 -12.78 -59.52
C ALA A 172 12.82 -13.43 -58.14
N VAL A 173 13.34 -14.67 -58.11
CA VAL A 173 13.69 -15.37 -56.87
C VAL A 173 14.86 -14.67 -56.15
N ALA A 174 15.88 -14.21 -56.88
CA ALA A 174 16.99 -13.47 -56.30
C ALA A 174 16.51 -12.16 -55.63
N ASN A 175 15.64 -11.39 -56.30
CA ASN A 175 15.07 -10.18 -55.73
C ASN A 175 14.19 -10.46 -54.49
N GLN A 176 13.47 -11.59 -54.48
CA GLN A 176 12.72 -12.02 -53.29
C GLN A 176 13.65 -12.38 -52.14
N LEU A 177 14.77 -13.07 -52.43
CA LEU A 177 15.79 -13.40 -51.43
C LEU A 177 16.40 -12.13 -50.81
N ASP A 178 16.80 -11.16 -51.65
CA ASP A 178 17.34 -9.88 -51.16
C ASP A 178 16.35 -9.14 -50.26
N SER A 179 15.06 -9.12 -50.65
CA SER A 179 14.01 -8.52 -49.81
C SER A 179 13.84 -9.27 -48.49
N THR A 180 13.94 -10.60 -48.49
CA THR A 180 13.86 -11.37 -47.25
C THR A 180 15.07 -11.14 -46.35
N ASP A 181 16.27 -11.03 -46.91
CA ASP A 181 17.49 -10.69 -46.17
C ASP A 181 17.38 -9.29 -45.53
N THR A 182 16.81 -8.30 -46.23
CA THR A 182 16.56 -6.98 -45.63
C THR A 182 15.59 -7.04 -44.46
N HIS A 183 14.50 -7.81 -44.56
CA HIS A 183 13.56 -7.98 -43.45
C HIS A 183 14.18 -8.72 -42.26
N ILE A 184 15.02 -9.72 -42.51
CA ILE A 184 15.75 -10.43 -41.45
C ILE A 184 16.70 -9.48 -40.71
N LEU A 185 17.39 -8.60 -41.44
CA LEU A 185 18.25 -7.57 -40.86
C LEU A 185 17.48 -6.56 -40.01
N GLU A 186 16.30 -6.13 -40.47
CA GLU A 186 15.42 -5.24 -39.70
C GLU A 186 14.88 -5.90 -38.43
N LEU A 187 14.39 -7.14 -38.54
CA LEU A 187 13.95 -7.94 -37.38
C LEU A 187 15.08 -8.11 -36.37
N ARG A 188 16.29 -8.39 -36.84
CA ARG A 188 17.46 -8.52 -35.97
C ARG A 188 17.75 -7.22 -35.23
N ARG A 189 17.69 -6.06 -35.90
CA ARG A 189 17.87 -4.75 -35.25
C ARG A 189 16.80 -4.48 -34.21
N LEU A 190 15.54 -4.80 -34.50
CA LEU A 190 14.44 -4.64 -33.53
C LEU A 190 14.64 -5.51 -32.29
N VAL A 191 15.04 -6.78 -32.48
CA VAL A 191 15.35 -7.69 -31.37
C VAL A 191 16.54 -7.19 -30.55
N GLU A 192 17.61 -6.73 -31.20
CA GLU A 192 18.78 -6.17 -30.52
C GLU A 192 18.45 -4.90 -29.73
N ALA A 193 17.50 -4.08 -30.18
CA ALA A 193 17.00 -2.91 -29.46
C ALA A 193 16.09 -3.26 -28.27
N LEU A 194 15.33 -4.36 -28.35
CA LEU A 194 14.41 -4.81 -27.28
C LEU A 194 15.14 -5.46 -26.09
N ILE A 195 16.30 -6.07 -26.34
CA ILE A 195 17.08 -6.79 -25.29
C ILE A 195 17.48 -5.89 -24.11
N PRO A 196 18.01 -4.66 -24.31
CA PRO A 196 18.28 -3.72 -23.22
C PRO A 196 17.04 -3.38 -22.39
N GLU A 197 15.91 -3.06 -23.04
CA GLU A 197 14.66 -2.70 -22.36
C GLU A 197 14.16 -3.85 -21.47
N MET A 198 14.19 -5.08 -21.99
CA MET A 198 13.83 -6.28 -21.23
C MET A 198 14.77 -6.52 -20.03
N ARG A 199 16.05 -6.17 -20.14
CA ARG A 199 17.01 -6.26 -19.02
C ARG A 199 16.72 -5.20 -17.95
N GLU A 200 16.44 -3.96 -18.36
CA GLU A 200 16.08 -2.89 -17.43
C GLU A 200 14.79 -3.20 -16.67
N LEU A 201 13.76 -3.70 -17.36
CA LEU A 201 12.52 -4.17 -16.75
C LEU A 201 12.77 -5.26 -15.70
N ASN A 202 13.64 -6.22 -15.99
CA ASN A 202 13.99 -7.29 -15.06
C ASN A 202 14.73 -6.76 -13.81
N VAL A 203 15.66 -5.81 -13.99
CA VAL A 203 16.33 -5.13 -12.85
C VAL A 203 15.32 -4.35 -12.00
N GLY A 204 14.38 -3.65 -12.65
CA GLY A 204 13.29 -2.95 -11.97
C GLY A 204 12.42 -3.90 -11.13
N GLN A 205 12.00 -5.02 -11.71
CA GLN A 205 11.24 -6.05 -10.98
C GLN A 205 12.01 -6.63 -9.79
N LYS A 206 13.31 -6.92 -9.92
CA LYS A 206 14.13 -7.41 -8.81
C LYS A 206 14.25 -6.38 -7.69
N THR A 207 14.42 -5.10 -8.04
CA THR A 207 14.50 -4.00 -7.07
C THR A 207 13.19 -3.84 -6.30
N LEU A 208 12.06 -3.84 -7.02
CA LEU A 208 10.73 -3.78 -6.40
C LEU A 208 10.46 -4.96 -5.47
N ARG A 209 10.87 -6.17 -5.87
CA ARG A 209 10.73 -7.37 -5.04
C ARG A 209 11.56 -7.26 -3.76
N PHE A 210 12.80 -6.79 -3.87
CA PHE A 210 13.66 -6.56 -2.71
C PHE A 210 13.07 -5.53 -1.73
N ASP A 211 12.54 -4.42 -2.25
CA ASP A 211 11.89 -3.40 -1.43
C ASP A 211 10.62 -3.92 -0.75
N PHE A 212 9.85 -4.77 -1.45
CA PHE A 212 8.68 -5.43 -0.88
C PHE A 212 9.06 -6.36 0.27
N ASP A 213 10.06 -7.23 0.05
CA ASP A 213 10.54 -8.17 1.08
C ASP A 213 11.03 -7.43 2.32
N LYS A 214 11.78 -6.33 2.14
CA LYS A 214 12.27 -5.50 3.26
C LYS A 214 11.13 -4.82 4.03
N ARG A 215 10.10 -4.32 3.34
CA ARG A 215 8.92 -3.73 3.98
C ARG A 215 8.08 -4.79 4.70
N PHE A 216 7.95 -5.97 4.11
CA PHE A 216 7.25 -7.10 4.72
C PHE A 216 7.96 -7.60 5.98
N GLU A 217 9.29 -7.63 5.98
CA GLU A 217 10.08 -7.96 7.16
C GLU A 217 9.92 -6.91 8.27
N ALA A 218 9.97 -5.61 7.92
CA ALA A 218 9.70 -4.53 8.88
C ALA A 218 8.29 -4.62 9.48
N LEU A 219 7.28 -4.91 8.66
CA LEU A 219 5.90 -5.13 9.13
C LEU A 219 5.83 -6.34 10.06
N SER A 220 6.50 -7.44 9.71
CA SER A 220 6.53 -8.66 10.53
C SER A 220 7.17 -8.44 11.89
N VAL A 221 8.21 -7.61 11.98
CA VAL A 221 8.82 -7.20 13.26
C VAL A 221 7.83 -6.37 14.08
N MET A 222 7.20 -5.37 13.46
CA MET A 222 6.23 -4.51 14.14
C MET A 222 5.04 -5.30 14.72
N VAL A 223 4.53 -6.30 13.98
CA VAL A 223 3.45 -7.17 14.45
C VAL A 223 3.89 -7.99 15.68
N ARG A 224 5.13 -8.51 15.70
CA ARG A 224 5.65 -9.23 16.87
C ARG A 224 5.81 -8.31 18.07
N ASP A 225 6.32 -7.10 17.86
CA ASP A 225 6.48 -6.11 18.94
C ASP A 225 5.13 -5.70 19.53
N PHE A 226 4.13 -5.51 18.67
CA PHE A 226 2.76 -5.24 19.11
C PHE A 226 2.18 -6.40 19.91
N GLN A 227 2.38 -7.64 19.45
CA GLN A 227 1.93 -8.83 20.16
C GLN A 227 2.59 -8.95 21.53
N LYS A 228 3.89 -8.65 21.63
CA LYS A 228 4.61 -8.61 22.92
C LYS A 228 4.01 -7.54 23.85
N LEU A 229 3.77 -6.33 23.34
CA LEU A 229 3.19 -5.25 24.12
C LEU A 229 1.78 -5.58 24.63
N MET A 230 0.98 -6.27 23.82
CA MET A 230 -0.34 -6.79 24.23
C MET A 230 -0.23 -7.81 25.36
N VAL A 231 0.76 -8.71 25.31
CA VAL A 231 1.02 -9.67 26.39
C VAL A 231 1.46 -8.95 27.65
N ASP A 232 2.40 -8.02 27.56
CA ASP A 232 2.89 -7.23 28.69
C ASP A 232 1.75 -6.42 29.34
N HIS A 233 0.87 -5.83 28.52
CA HIS A 233 -0.32 -5.12 29.01
C HIS A 233 -1.29 -6.06 29.74
N ALA A 234 -1.54 -7.26 29.22
CA ALA A 234 -2.41 -8.23 29.87
C ALA A 234 -1.83 -8.73 31.21
N VAL A 235 -0.51 -8.87 31.30
CA VAL A 235 0.19 -9.19 32.56
C VAL A 235 0.00 -8.05 33.56
N HIS A 236 0.27 -6.81 33.14
CA HIS A 236 0.12 -5.64 34.01
C HIS A 236 -1.31 -5.45 34.52
N GLN A 237 -2.33 -5.67 33.67
CA GLN A 237 -3.73 -5.65 34.09
C GLN A 237 -4.03 -6.70 35.17
N ARG A 238 -3.47 -7.91 35.05
CA ARG A 238 -3.65 -8.96 36.07
C ARG A 238 -2.97 -8.59 37.38
N GLU A 239 -1.77 -8.01 37.33
CA GLU A 239 -1.06 -7.53 38.51
C GLU A 239 -1.85 -6.43 39.24
N MET A 240 -2.36 -5.43 38.51
CA MET A 240 -3.20 -4.38 39.10
C MET A 240 -4.48 -4.95 39.72
N LEU A 241 -5.14 -5.91 39.06
CA LEU A 241 -6.33 -6.57 39.61
C LEU A 241 -6.00 -7.35 40.88
N ALA A 242 -4.86 -8.03 40.94
CA ALA A 242 -4.40 -8.73 42.13
C ALA A 242 -4.10 -7.75 43.28
N GLU A 243 -3.43 -6.62 43.01
CA GLU A 243 -3.14 -5.59 44.00
C GLU A 243 -4.41 -4.92 44.53
N LEU A 244 -5.38 -4.64 43.65
CA LEU A 244 -6.69 -4.12 44.04
C LEU A 244 -7.46 -5.13 44.90
N SER A 245 -7.46 -6.41 44.53
CA SER A 245 -8.09 -7.47 45.33
C SER A 245 -7.47 -7.54 46.73
N ALA A 246 -6.13 -7.53 46.83
CA ALA A 246 -5.43 -7.56 48.10
C ALA A 246 -5.78 -6.35 48.98
N ARG A 247 -5.84 -5.14 48.42
CA ARG A 247 -6.26 -3.92 49.14
C ARG A 247 -7.73 -3.96 49.58
N VAL A 248 -8.62 -4.56 48.79
CA VAL A 248 -10.02 -4.75 49.18
C VAL A 248 -10.13 -5.74 50.35
N ASP A 249 -9.34 -6.80 50.33
CA ASP A 249 -9.29 -7.78 51.42
C ASP A 249 -8.74 -7.16 52.73
N GLU A 250 -7.69 -6.32 52.63
CA GLU A 250 -7.16 -5.55 53.77
C GLU A 250 -8.20 -4.58 54.35
N LEU A 251 -8.95 -3.89 53.50
CA LEU A 251 -10.03 -2.99 53.94
C LEU A 251 -11.20 -3.75 54.58
N ASN A 252 -11.46 -4.99 54.17
CA ASN A 252 -12.48 -5.84 54.78
C ASN A 252 -12.05 -6.42 56.14
N THR A 253 -10.75 -6.48 56.46
CA THR A 253 -10.28 -6.95 57.77
C THR A 253 -10.43 -5.94 58.91
N ASP A 254 -10.53 -4.64 58.62
CA ASP A 254 -10.65 -3.58 59.64
C ASP A 254 -12.09 -3.06 59.86
N VAL A 255 -13.08 -3.60 59.14
CA VAL A 255 -14.48 -3.26 59.34
C VAL A 255 -15.12 -4.28 60.28
N ALA A 256 -15.22 -3.92 61.57
CA ALA A 256 -16.15 -4.58 62.47
C ALA A 256 -17.53 -4.64 61.80
N PRO A 257 -18.24 -5.78 61.83
CA PRO A 257 -19.50 -5.93 61.13
C PRO A 257 -20.47 -4.86 61.63
N ILE A 258 -20.76 -3.89 60.76
CA ILE A 258 -21.83 -2.93 61.01
C ILE A 258 -23.11 -3.76 60.95
N GLU A 259 -23.71 -4.02 62.11
CA GLU A 259 -25.07 -4.53 62.20
C GLU A 259 -25.99 -3.55 61.47
N VAL A 260 -26.30 -3.85 60.22
CA VAL A 260 -27.35 -3.17 59.48
C VAL A 260 -28.66 -3.56 60.16
N LEU A 261 -29.13 -2.69 61.06
CA LEU A 261 -30.48 -2.74 61.63
C LEU A 261 -31.46 -2.71 60.46
N THR A 262 -31.97 -3.88 60.08
CA THR A 262 -33.04 -4.02 59.10
C THR A 262 -34.22 -3.15 59.57
N PRO A 263 -34.72 -2.21 58.75
CA PRO A 263 -35.86 -1.40 59.13
C PRO A 263 -37.08 -2.31 59.35
N ARG A 264 -37.59 -2.32 60.57
CA ARG A 264 -38.81 -3.01 60.98
C ARG A 264 -39.94 -2.57 60.05
N ARG A 265 -40.42 -3.48 59.18
CA ARG A 265 -41.59 -3.23 58.32
C ARG A 265 -42.81 -2.95 59.21
N VAL A 266 -43.22 -1.69 59.28
CA VAL A 266 -44.52 -1.32 59.82
C VAL A 266 -45.58 -1.75 58.79
N PRO A 267 -46.57 -2.60 59.14
CA PRO A 267 -47.61 -3.00 58.21
C PRO A 267 -48.52 -1.80 57.92
N ARG A 268 -48.33 -1.17 56.74
CA ARG A 268 -49.33 -0.26 56.17
C ARG A 268 -50.56 -1.09 55.78
N ARG A 269 -51.67 -0.92 56.50
CA ARG A 269 -53.01 -1.32 56.03
C ARG A 269 -53.32 -0.51 54.77
N VAL A 270 -53.09 -1.11 53.61
CA VAL A 270 -53.63 -0.62 52.34
C VAL A 270 -55.05 -1.17 52.23
N LYS A 271 -56.05 -0.27 52.25
CA LYS A 271 -57.42 -0.63 51.89
C LYS A 271 -57.45 -1.00 50.39
N PRO A 272 -58.11 -2.10 49.98
CA PRO A 272 -58.17 -2.47 48.58
C PRO A 272 -59.09 -1.48 47.85
N ASN A 273 -58.52 -0.70 46.93
CA ASN A 273 -59.30 0.04 45.95
C ASN A 273 -59.76 -0.96 44.88
N ALA A 274 -60.97 -1.47 45.06
CA ALA A 274 -61.69 -2.20 44.03
C ALA A 274 -62.06 -1.21 42.93
N LEU A 275 -61.25 -1.12 41.87
CA LEU A 275 -61.59 -0.58 40.53
C LEU A 275 -60.33 -0.50 39.64
N ALA A 276 -59.73 -1.65 39.32
CA ALA A 276 -58.74 -1.74 38.24
C ALA A 276 -58.61 -3.18 37.69
N LEU A 277 -59.73 -3.89 37.58
CA LEU A 277 -59.82 -5.18 36.91
C LEU A 277 -60.96 -5.07 35.89
N ARG A 278 -60.65 -4.46 34.75
CA ARG A 278 -61.40 -4.58 33.49
C ARG A 278 -60.62 -3.86 32.40
N ARG A 279 -59.78 -4.62 31.71
CA ARG A 279 -59.41 -4.51 30.28
C ARG A 279 -58.11 -5.27 30.07
N TYR A 280 -58.21 -6.58 30.11
CA TYR A 280 -57.42 -7.48 29.27
C TYR A 280 -58.20 -8.80 29.31
N ASN A 281 -58.53 -9.33 28.12
CA ASN A 281 -59.37 -10.50 27.85
C ASN A 281 -60.84 -10.19 27.54
N ALA A 282 -61.07 -9.57 26.38
CA ALA A 282 -62.08 -10.04 25.43
C ALA A 282 -61.75 -9.45 24.05
N GLU A 283 -61.66 -10.35 23.05
CA GLU A 283 -61.38 -10.17 21.61
C GLU A 283 -59.90 -10.11 21.19
#